data_AF-A0A967GVN8-F1
#
_entry.id   AF-A0A967GVN8-F1
#
_cell.length_a   1.000
_cell.length_b   1.000
_cell.length_c   1.000
_cell.angle_alpha   90.00
_cell.angle_beta   90.00
_cell.angle_gamma   90.00
#
_symmetry.space_group_name_H-M   'P 1'
#
loop_
_entity.id
_entity.type
_entity.pdbx_description
1 polymer ?
#
loop_
_entity_poly.entity_id
_entity_poly.type
_entity_poly.pdbx_seq_one_letter_code
_entity_poly.pdbx_strand_id
1 'polypeptide(L)' 'LEGCRILPSVFEFKQHGQCGAWVSEIYPRLTQVVDEISFVKSVHTDSAIHSVGETIWHTGHSRPGFPS' A
#
# COMPACT_ATOMS: atom_id res chain seq x y z
N LEU A 1 -6.53 -12.44 -21.76
CA LEU A 1 -5.67 -11.32 -21.32
C LEU A 1 -4.32 -11.38 -22.05
N GLU A 2 -4.33 -11.60 -23.37
CA GLU A 2 -3.12 -11.44 -24.18
C GLU A 2 -3.08 -9.98 -24.65
N GLY A 3 -2.00 -9.27 -24.37
CA GLY A 3 -1.78 -7.88 -24.82
C GLY A 3 -1.78 -6.81 -23.71
N CYS A 4 -2.25 -7.10 -22.50
CA CYS A 4 -2.10 -6.17 -21.38
C CYS A 4 -0.73 -6.37 -20.71
N ARG A 5 0.26 -5.58 -21.12
CA ARG A 5 1.59 -5.59 -20.53
C ARG A 5 1.56 -4.82 -19.21
N ILE A 6 1.75 -5.50 -18.08
CA ILE A 6 2.00 -4.84 -16.80
C ILE A 6 3.34 -4.12 -16.94
N LEU A 7 3.32 -2.79 -16.86
CA LEU A 7 4.53 -1.99 -16.91
C LEU A 7 5.31 -2.16 -15.60
N PRO A 8 6.65 -2.24 -15.66
CA PRO A 8 7.45 -2.24 -14.45
C PRO A 8 7.26 -0.91 -13.71
N SER A 9 7.50 -0.94 -12.40
CA SER A 9 7.65 0.29 -11.62
C SER A 9 8.73 1.18 -12.24
N VAL A 10 8.51 2.49 -12.25
CA VAL A 10 9.53 3.48 -12.60
C VAL A 10 10.54 3.72 -11.48
N PHE A 11 10.25 3.24 -10.26
CA PHE A 11 11.11 3.34 -9.08
C PHE A 11 11.79 2.02 -8.77
N GLU A 12 13.02 2.09 -8.27
CA GLU A 12 13.72 0.95 -7.70
C GLU A 12 13.14 0.56 -6.33
N PHE A 13 13.16 -0.73 -6.03
CA PHE A 13 12.82 -1.31 -4.73
C PHE A 13 13.95 -2.22 -4.27
N LYS A 14 14.31 -2.15 -2.98
CA LYS A 14 15.33 -3.01 -2.35
C LYS A 14 14.82 -3.49 -1.00
N GLN A 15 15.32 -4.63 -0.53
CA GLN A 15 15.02 -5.13 0.81
C GLN A 15 15.91 -4.42 1.84
N HIS A 16 15.30 -3.99 2.94
CA HIS A 16 15.98 -3.27 4.03
C HIS A 16 15.68 -3.91 5.38
N GLY A 17 16.56 -3.64 6.35
CA GLY A 17 16.43 -4.13 7.72
C GLY A 17 16.59 -5.64 7.86
N GLN A 18 16.49 -6.12 9.09
CA GLN A 18 16.43 -7.55 9.41
C GLN A 18 15.10 -8.18 9.01
N CYS A 19 14.02 -7.39 8.96
CA CYS A 19 12.70 -7.84 8.49
C CYS A 19 12.65 -8.10 6.98
N GLY A 20 13.64 -7.61 6.21
CA GLY A 20 13.73 -7.80 4.76
C GLY A 20 12.58 -7.14 3.99
N ALA A 21 11.98 -6.08 4.52
CA ALA A 21 10.89 -5.38 3.87
C ALA A 21 11.35 -4.67 2.60
N TRP A 22 10.55 -4.80 1.52
CA TRP A 22 10.79 -4.08 0.27
C TRP A 22 10.37 -2.61 0.42
N VAL A 23 11.32 -1.70 0.20
CA VAL A 23 11.08 -0.25 0.27
C VAL A 23 11.55 0.39 -1.03
N SER A 24 10.78 1.36 -1.53
CA SER A 24 11.14 2.13 -2.72
C SER A 24 12.24 3.15 -2.41
N GLU A 25 13.08 3.45 -3.40
CA GLU A 25 14.11 4.49 -3.33
C GLU A 25 13.57 5.88 -2.95
N ILE A 26 12.27 6.15 -3.16
CA ILE A 26 11.64 7.44 -2.81
C ILE A 26 11.46 7.64 -1.30
N TYR A 27 11.63 6.59 -0.48
CA TYR A 27 11.48 6.65 0.98
C TYR A 27 12.80 6.35 1.74
N PRO A 28 13.91 7.06 1.46
CA PRO A 28 15.22 6.71 2.01
C PRO A 28 15.33 6.91 3.53
N ARG A 29 14.43 7.69 4.14
CA ARG A 29 14.37 7.85 5.60
C ARG A 29 13.58 6.75 6.28
N LEU A 30 12.62 6.14 5.58
CA LEU A 30 11.82 5.04 6.14
C LEU A 30 12.69 3.78 6.36
N THR A 31 13.68 3.57 5.50
CA THR A 31 14.62 2.43 5.61
C THR A 31 15.44 2.44 6.89
N GLN A 32 15.59 3.61 7.54
CA GLN A 32 16.34 3.76 8.80
C GLN A 32 15.59 3.19 10.01
N VAL A 33 14.26 3.05 9.92
CA VAL A 33 13.39 2.62 11.02
C VAL A 33 12.47 1.46 10.61
N VAL A 34 12.79 0.76 9.51
CA VAL A 34 11.89 -0.26 8.92
C VAL A 34 11.65 -1.46 9.84
N ASP A 35 12.62 -1.77 10.69
CA ASP A 35 12.52 -2.84 11.70
C ASP A 35 11.79 -2.37 12.98
N GLU A 36 11.58 -1.07 13.16
CA GLU A 36 10.93 -0.46 14.33
C GLU A 36 9.43 -0.19 14.09
N ILE A 37 8.94 -0.44 12.88
CA ILE A 37 7.54 -0.26 12.49
C ILE A 37 6.85 -1.59 12.24
N SER A 38 5.53 -1.60 12.40
CA SER A 38 4.69 -2.76 12.10
C SER A 38 3.99 -2.59 10.76
N PHE A 39 3.98 -3.65 9.94
CA PHE A 39 3.24 -3.69 8.69
C PHE A 39 1.86 -4.33 8.91
N VAL A 40 0.79 -3.57 8.68
CA VAL A 40 -0.58 -4.09 8.72
C VAL A 40 -0.92 -4.68 7.35
N LYS A 41 -0.69 -5.99 7.18
CA LYS A 41 -0.95 -6.70 5.90
C LYS A 41 -2.36 -7.27 5.78
N SER A 42 -3.16 -7.18 6.84
CA SER A 42 -4.53 -7.69 6.89
C SER A 42 -5.57 -6.75 6.28
N VAL A 43 -5.17 -5.59 5.77
CA VAL A 43 -6.09 -4.62 5.14
C VAL A 43 -6.52 -5.15 3.77
N HIS A 44 -7.83 -5.23 3.55
CA HIS A 44 -8.40 -5.67 2.29
C HIS A 44 -9.56 -4.75 1.87
N THR A 45 -9.77 -4.63 0.56
CA THR A 45 -10.88 -3.88 -0.05
C THR A 45 -11.31 -4.58 -1.33
N ASP A 46 -12.59 -4.52 -1.65
CA ASP A 46 -13.14 -5.04 -2.91
C ASP A 46 -13.06 -4.01 -4.05
N SER A 47 -12.55 -2.81 -3.77
CA SER A 47 -12.44 -1.73 -4.75
C SER A 47 -11.00 -1.44 -5.13
N ALA A 48 -10.76 -1.35 -6.45
CA ALA A 48 -9.50 -0.88 -7.02
C ALA A 48 -9.40 0.66 -7.12
N ILE A 49 -10.45 1.39 -6.73
CA ILE A 49 -10.51 2.85 -6.83
C ILE A 49 -9.89 3.46 -5.56
N HIS A 50 -8.86 4.28 -5.71
CA HIS A 50 -8.12 4.87 -4.59
C HIS A 50 -9.02 5.62 -3.59
N SER A 51 -9.96 6.45 -4.07
CA SER A 51 -10.87 7.23 -3.21
C SER A 51 -11.85 6.37 -2.41
N VAL A 52 -12.23 5.21 -2.96
CA VAL A 52 -13.08 4.24 -2.24
C VAL A 52 -12.25 3.52 -1.18
N GLY A 53 -11.02 3.12 -1.50
CA GLY A 53 -10.09 2.52 -0.55
C GLY A 53 -9.79 3.46 0.63
N GLU A 54 -9.59 4.75 0.35
CA GLU A 54 -9.44 5.79 1.37
C GLU A 54 -10.68 5.87 2.27
N THR A 55 -11.88 5.93 1.69
CA THR A 55 -13.13 6.00 2.46
C THR A 55 -13.28 4.79 3.40
N ILE A 56 -13.01 3.58 2.92
CA ILE A 56 -13.04 2.35 3.72
C ILE A 56 -11.98 2.40 4.83
N TRP A 57 -10.76 2.85 4.52
CA TRP A 57 -9.68 2.95 5.49
C TRP A 57 -10.03 3.90 6.65
N HIS A 58 -10.66 5.02 6.35
CA HIS A 58 -11.02 6.04 7.35
C HIS A 58 -12.33 5.76 8.09
N THR A 59 -13.30 5.09 7.46
CA THR A 59 -14.68 4.98 8.01
C THR A 59 -15.17 3.54 8.18
N GLY A 60 -14.45 2.56 7.67
CA GLY A 60 -14.89 1.16 7.63
C GLY A 60 -16.03 0.87 6.65
N HIS A 61 -16.47 1.86 5.85
CA HIS A 61 -17.52 1.71 4.84
C HIS A 61 -17.12 2.37 3.53
N SER A 62 -17.60 1.82 2.41
CA SER A 62 -17.42 2.43 1.09
C SER A 62 -18.47 3.49 0.78
N ARG A 63 -19.63 3.45 1.45
CA ARG A 63 -20.77 4.33 1.20
C ARG A 63 -20.61 5.63 2.01
N PRO A 64 -20.47 6.79 1.34
CA PRO A 64 -20.52 8.07 2.03
C PRO A 64 -21.86 8.24 2.75
N GLY A 65 -21.81 8.73 3.98
CA GLY A 65 -23.00 9.01 4.80
C GLY A 65 -23.64 7.81 5.50
N PHE A 66 -23.13 6.58 5.33
CA PHE A 66 -23.59 5.45 6.13
C PHE A 66 -23.35 5.69 7.64
N PRO A 67 -24.28 5.35 8.56
CA PRO A 67 -25.56 4.66 8.35
C PRO A 67 -26.78 5.57 8.17
N SER A 68 -26.59 6.88 8.02
CA SER A 68 -27.63 7.93 8.04
C SER A 68 -28.76 7.76 7.03
#